data_AF-A0A0B8PBW9-F1
#
_entry.id   AF-A0A0B8PBW9-F1
#
_cell.length_a   1.000
_cell.length_b   1.000
_cell.length_c   1.000
_cell.angle_alpha   90.00
_cell.angle_beta   90.00
_cell.angle_gamma   90.00
#
_symmetry.space_group_name_H-M   'P 1'
#
loop_
_entity.id
_entity.type
_entity.pdbx_description
1 polymer ?
#
loop_
_entity_poly.entity_id
_entity_poly.type
_entity_poly.pdbx_seq_one_letter_code
_entity_poly.pdbx_strand_id
1 'polypeptide(L)'
;MYPLGGTLITAGIVLWGIGEPIKMAMTAMNHGLAGMAGAGKVALGALLGGMTAFDMGGPVNKVATLFAQTQVNTQPWLMGGVAIAICTPPLGMALATFLFPKKFDTAEKEAGKAAVIMGSIGISEGAIPFAANDPLRVLPAIVAGGIVGNVIGFVAHVLNHAPWGGLLYCQ
;
A
#
# COMPACT_ATOMS: atom_id res chain seq x y z
N MET A 1 14.07 -31.35 15.54
CA MET A 1 13.73 -30.42 16.65
C MET A 1 14.94 -29.50 16.80
N TYR A 2 15.03 -28.40 16.07
CA TYR A 2 15.15 -27.06 16.68
C TYR A 2 14.52 -25.89 15.87
N PRO A 3 13.74 -26.05 14.78
CA PRO A 3 13.03 -24.91 14.21
C PRO A 3 12.00 -24.35 15.22
N LEU A 4 11.45 -25.19 16.11
CA LEU A 4 10.54 -24.77 17.19
C LEU A 4 11.24 -23.97 18.29
N GLY A 5 12.44 -24.37 18.73
CA GLY A 5 13.18 -23.65 19.77
C GLY A 5 13.72 -22.32 19.28
N GLY A 6 14.27 -22.28 18.06
CA GLY A 6 14.74 -21.05 17.42
C GLY A 6 13.61 -20.07 17.15
N THR A 7 12.44 -20.54 16.66
CA THR A 7 11.25 -19.68 16.45
C THR A 7 10.62 -19.23 17.75
N LEU A 8 10.61 -20.03 18.82
CA LEU A 8 10.15 -19.60 20.15
C LEU A 8 11.02 -18.49 20.74
N ILE A 9 12.34 -18.58 20.61
CA ILE A 9 13.26 -17.57 21.12
C ILE A 9 13.16 -16.29 20.28
N THR A 10 13.17 -16.39 18.95
CA THR A 10 13.03 -15.19 18.09
C THR A 10 11.64 -14.58 18.20
N ALA A 11 10.56 -15.37 18.28
CA ALA A 11 9.21 -14.87 18.54
C ALA A 11 9.13 -14.22 19.93
N GLY A 12 9.77 -14.79 20.96
CA GLY A 12 9.84 -14.19 22.29
C GLY A 12 10.53 -12.83 22.29
N ILE A 13 11.68 -12.72 21.64
CA ILE A 13 12.45 -11.46 21.53
C ILE A 13 11.68 -10.42 20.70
N VAL A 14 11.04 -10.82 19.61
CA VAL A 14 10.25 -9.90 18.77
C VAL A 14 8.99 -9.46 19.49
N LEU A 15 8.28 -10.34 20.21
CA LEU A 15 7.06 -10.00 20.92
C LEU A 15 7.32 -9.12 22.14
N TRP A 16 8.38 -9.37 22.91
CA TRP A 16 8.67 -8.65 24.15
C TRP A 16 9.64 -7.46 23.99
N GLY A 17 10.52 -7.46 22.98
CA GLY A 17 11.52 -6.40 22.78
C GLY A 17 11.13 -5.33 21.76
N ILE A 18 10.68 -5.76 20.58
CA ILE A 18 10.45 -4.87 19.42
C ILE A 18 8.95 -4.67 19.14
N GLY A 19 8.11 -5.60 19.58
CA GLY A 19 6.66 -5.58 19.36
C GLY A 19 5.97 -4.41 20.04
N GLU A 20 6.37 -4.09 21.28
CA GLU A 20 5.82 -2.98 22.06
C GLU A 20 5.99 -1.60 21.37
N PRO A 21 7.20 -1.17 20.95
CA PRO A 21 7.37 0.12 20.27
C PRO A 21 6.70 0.17 18.90
N ILE A 22 6.71 -0.94 18.13
CA ILE A 22 6.00 -1.01 16.84
C ILE A 22 4.48 -0.89 17.06
N LYS A 23 3.93 -1.61 18.05
CA LYS A 23 2.51 -1.55 18.38
C LYS A 23 2.10 -0.16 18.86
N MET A 24 2.93 0.51 19.68
CA MET A 24 2.67 1.89 20.09
C MET A 24 2.66 2.85 18.89
N ALA A 25 3.63 2.74 17.98
CA ALA A 25 3.68 3.56 16.76
C ALA A 25 2.45 3.32 15.86
N MET A 26 2.08 2.05 15.65
CA MET A 26 0.88 1.66 14.90
C MET A 26 -0.39 2.21 15.55
N THR A 27 -0.50 2.12 16.87
CA THR A 27 -1.67 2.62 17.62
C THR A 27 -1.75 4.13 17.56
N ALA A 28 -0.63 4.85 17.67
CA ALA A 28 -0.57 6.30 17.55
C ALA A 28 -1.00 6.77 16.15
N MET A 29 -0.53 6.11 15.09
CA MET A 29 -0.95 6.40 13.71
C MET A 29 -2.44 6.12 13.51
N ASN A 30 -2.95 4.98 13.99
CA ASN A 30 -4.37 4.64 13.94
C ASN A 30 -5.24 5.65 14.70
N HIS A 31 -4.77 6.12 15.86
CA HIS A 31 -5.48 7.13 16.64
C HIS A 31 -5.54 8.48 15.92
N GLY A 32 -4.43 8.88 15.26
CA GLY A 32 -4.40 10.07 14.41
C GLY A 32 -5.36 9.96 13.22
N LEU A 33 -5.36 8.81 12.53
CA LEU A 33 -6.27 8.51 11.43
C LEU A 33 -7.75 8.50 11.87
N ALA A 34 -8.06 7.91 13.04
CA ALA A 34 -9.40 7.91 13.61
C ALA A 34 -9.87 9.32 13.99
N GLY A 35 -8.98 10.16 14.52
CA GLY A 35 -9.27 11.58 14.77
C GLY A 35 -9.56 12.37 13.48
N MET A 36 -8.98 11.95 12.35
CA MET A 36 -9.22 12.51 11.02
C MET A 36 -10.40 11.86 10.28
N ALA A 37 -11.03 10.82 10.80
CA ALA A 37 -12.20 10.20 10.16
C ALA A 37 -13.40 11.18 10.06
N GLY A 38 -13.44 12.19 10.94
CA GLY A 38 -14.36 13.32 10.83
C GLY A 38 -13.84 14.52 10.01
N ALA A 39 -12.55 14.54 9.67
CA ALA A 39 -11.98 15.52 8.76
C ALA A 39 -12.29 15.15 7.30
N GLY A 40 -12.38 16.14 6.41
CA GLY A 40 -12.89 15.94 5.05
C GLY A 40 -12.24 14.78 4.29
N LYS A 41 -13.08 14.01 3.57
CA LYS A 41 -12.69 12.79 2.83
C LYS A 41 -11.42 12.97 1.98
N VAL A 42 -11.23 14.13 1.36
CA VAL A 42 -10.06 14.43 0.52
C VAL A 42 -8.75 14.41 1.31
N ALA A 43 -8.71 15.00 2.51
CA ALA A 43 -7.50 15.05 3.32
C ALA A 43 -7.12 13.66 3.85
N LEU A 44 -8.12 12.90 4.29
CA LEU A 44 -7.92 11.53 4.76
C LEU A 44 -7.48 10.60 3.62
N GLY A 45 -8.10 10.73 2.44
CA GLY A 45 -7.74 9.95 1.24
C GLY A 45 -6.32 10.26 0.77
N ALA A 46 -5.91 11.54 0.81
CA ALA A 46 -4.55 11.92 0.47
C ALA A 46 -3.53 11.31 1.44
N LEU A 47 -3.77 11.41 2.75
CA LEU A 47 -2.88 10.83 3.75
C LEU A 47 -2.77 9.30 3.58
N LEU A 48 -3.90 8.60 3.51
CA LEU A 48 -3.93 7.14 3.34
C LEU A 48 -3.29 6.70 2.03
N GLY A 49 -3.61 7.38 0.92
CA GLY A 49 -3.05 7.07 -0.39
C GLY A 49 -1.53 7.26 -0.44
N GLY A 50 -1.03 8.33 0.21
CA GLY A 50 0.40 8.56 0.35
C GLY A 50 1.09 7.51 1.20
N MET A 51 0.51 7.17 2.36
CA MET A 51 1.05 6.13 3.25
C MET A 51 1.10 4.76 2.58
N THR A 52 0.05 4.37 1.85
CA THR A 52 -0.04 3.10 1.13
C THR A 52 1.02 2.97 0.03
N ALA A 53 1.28 4.03 -0.72
CA ALA A 53 2.22 4.00 -1.84
C ALA A 53 3.69 4.27 -1.43
N PHE A 54 3.94 4.75 -0.21
CA PHE A 54 5.26 5.23 0.22
C PHE A 54 6.35 4.15 0.22
N ASP A 55 6.05 2.96 0.74
CA ASP A 55 7.05 1.91 0.96
C ASP A 55 6.72 0.58 0.25
N MET A 56 5.77 0.60 -0.70
CA MET A 56 5.48 -0.51 -1.63
C MET A 56 5.27 -1.88 -0.96
N GLY A 57 4.75 -1.92 0.28
CA GLY A 57 4.59 -3.17 1.05
C GLY A 57 5.24 -3.15 2.43
N GLY A 58 5.94 -2.07 2.77
CA GLY A 58 6.63 -1.91 4.06
C GLY A 58 5.70 -1.57 5.24
N PRO A 59 6.29 -1.18 6.39
CA PRO A 59 5.56 -0.91 7.62
C PRO A 59 4.47 0.17 7.48
N VAL A 60 4.71 1.26 6.75
CA VAL A 60 3.78 2.39 6.60
C VAL A 60 2.55 1.95 5.81
N ASN A 61 2.76 1.23 4.70
CA ASN A 61 1.64 0.65 3.95
C ASN A 61 0.84 -0.34 4.81
N LYS A 62 1.50 -1.17 5.62
CA LYS A 62 0.80 -2.09 6.53
C LYS A 62 -0.03 -1.37 7.59
N VAL A 63 0.42 -0.23 8.14
CA VAL A 63 -0.42 0.58 9.05
C VAL A 63 -1.69 1.04 8.34
N ALA A 64 -1.53 1.66 7.17
CA ALA A 64 -2.64 2.28 6.44
C ALA A 64 -3.68 1.23 5.99
N THR A 65 -3.19 0.07 5.52
CA THR A 65 -4.05 -1.05 5.12
C THR A 65 -4.75 -1.68 6.32
N LEU A 66 -4.04 -1.94 7.43
CA LEU A 66 -4.64 -2.45 8.66
C LEU A 66 -5.71 -1.50 9.20
N PHE A 67 -5.46 -0.19 9.20
CA PHE A 67 -6.45 0.81 9.57
C PHE A 67 -7.73 0.66 8.75
N ALA A 68 -7.61 0.66 7.42
CA ALA A 68 -8.75 0.53 6.51
C ALA A 68 -9.47 -0.84 6.68
N GLN A 69 -8.72 -1.93 6.88
CA GLN A 69 -9.27 -3.26 7.13
C GLN A 69 -10.07 -3.32 8.44
N THR A 70 -9.58 -2.71 9.52
CA THR A 70 -10.30 -2.70 10.81
C THR A 70 -11.63 -1.96 10.72
N GLN A 71 -11.72 -0.99 9.82
CA GLN A 71 -12.91 -0.17 9.59
C GLN A 71 -13.80 -0.72 8.47
N VAL A 72 -13.48 -1.86 7.85
CA VAL A 72 -14.19 -2.35 6.66
C VAL A 72 -15.69 -2.58 6.90
N ASN A 73 -16.06 -2.99 8.12
CA ASN A 73 -17.46 -3.26 8.49
C ASN A 73 -18.29 -1.98 8.70
N THR A 74 -17.66 -0.88 9.08
CA THR A 74 -18.34 0.40 9.41
C THR A 74 -18.16 1.45 8.32
N GLN A 75 -17.03 1.42 7.62
CA GLN A 75 -16.58 2.39 6.62
C GLN A 75 -15.86 1.67 5.45
N PRO A 76 -16.57 0.85 4.66
CA PRO A 76 -15.97 0.09 3.54
C PRO A 76 -15.33 0.96 2.45
N TRP A 77 -15.68 2.24 2.37
CA TRP A 77 -15.07 3.21 1.45
C TRP A 77 -13.59 3.48 1.76
N LEU A 78 -13.15 3.36 3.03
CA LEU A 78 -11.74 3.47 3.40
C LEU A 78 -10.91 2.39 2.71
N MET A 79 -11.42 1.15 2.76
CA MET A 79 -10.78 0.01 2.12
C MET A 79 -10.84 0.11 0.59
N GLY A 80 -11.92 0.68 0.03
CA GLY A 80 -12.04 0.94 -1.40
C GLY A 80 -10.94 1.86 -1.93
N GLY A 81 -10.72 3.01 -1.29
CA GLY A 81 -9.66 3.95 -1.71
C GLY A 81 -8.25 3.43 -1.48
N VAL A 82 -8.00 2.73 -0.37
CA VAL A 82 -6.69 2.10 -0.10
C VAL A 82 -6.40 0.98 -1.11
N ALA A 83 -7.41 0.18 -1.50
CA ALA A 83 -7.23 -0.85 -2.52
C ALA A 83 -6.79 -0.25 -3.87
N ILE A 84 -7.35 0.90 -4.28
CA ILE A 84 -6.90 1.63 -5.48
C ILE A 84 -5.45 2.11 -5.31
N ALA A 85 -5.12 2.69 -4.16
CA ALA A 85 -3.77 3.18 -3.87
C ALA A 85 -2.71 2.08 -3.91
N ILE A 86 -3.01 0.86 -3.46
CA ILE A 86 -2.09 -0.30 -3.53
C ILE A 86 -1.80 -0.69 -4.99
N CYS A 87 -2.82 -0.64 -5.85
CA CYS A 87 -2.68 -1.05 -7.25
C CYS A 87 -1.96 0.02 -8.09
N THR A 88 -1.97 1.27 -7.64
CA THR A 88 -1.47 2.41 -8.42
C THR A 88 0.03 2.35 -8.71
N PRO A 89 0.94 2.07 -7.74
CA PRO A 89 2.37 1.94 -8.01
C PRO A 89 2.73 0.88 -9.08
N PRO A 90 2.34 -0.41 -8.95
CA PRO A 90 2.72 -1.43 -9.92
C PRO A 90 2.05 -1.21 -11.29
N LEU A 91 0.78 -0.81 -11.34
CA LEU A 91 0.09 -0.52 -12.61
C LEU A 91 0.64 0.74 -13.28
N GLY A 92 0.97 1.77 -12.51
CA GLY A 92 1.58 2.99 -13.02
C GLY A 92 2.96 2.73 -13.63
N MET A 93 3.79 1.91 -12.97
CA MET A 93 5.08 1.51 -13.51
C MET A 93 4.94 0.61 -14.74
N ALA A 94 4.02 -0.35 -14.73
CA ALA A 94 3.73 -1.17 -15.91
C ALA A 94 3.30 -0.31 -17.11
N LEU A 95 2.39 0.63 -16.91
CA LEU A 95 1.98 1.58 -17.95
C LEU A 95 3.13 2.44 -18.45
N ALA A 96 4.01 2.91 -17.56
CA ALA A 96 5.20 3.67 -17.94
C ALA A 96 6.12 2.85 -18.85
N THR A 97 6.32 1.55 -18.57
CA THR A 97 7.14 0.68 -19.41
C THR A 97 6.57 0.47 -20.80
N PHE A 98 5.25 0.42 -20.95
CA PHE A 98 4.58 0.26 -22.24
C PHE A 98 4.54 1.56 -23.06
N LEU A 99 4.34 2.71 -22.42
CA LEU A 99 4.27 4.01 -23.10
C LEU A 99 5.65 4.57 -23.46
N PHE A 100 6.66 4.35 -22.59
CA PHE A 100 8.00 4.87 -22.78
C PHE A 100 9.07 3.77 -22.77
N PRO A 101 8.96 2.73 -23.64
CA PRO A 101 9.86 1.58 -23.61
C PRO A 101 11.32 1.95 -23.88
N LYS A 102 11.61 3.13 -24.45
CA LYS A 102 12.99 3.60 -24.68
C LYS A 102 13.70 4.07 -23.40
N LYS A 103 12.96 4.34 -22.31
CA LYS A 103 13.50 4.80 -21.03
C LYS A 103 13.84 3.66 -20.06
N PHE A 104 13.42 2.43 -20.38
CA PHE A 104 13.53 1.27 -19.51
C PHE A 104 14.42 0.19 -20.14
N ASP A 105 15.21 -0.47 -19.30
CA ASP A 105 16.03 -1.62 -19.72
C ASP A 105 15.15 -2.85 -20.00
N THR A 106 15.73 -3.85 -20.66
CA THR A 106 15.12 -5.16 -20.93
C THR A 106 14.58 -5.82 -19.66
N ALA A 107 15.33 -5.78 -18.56
CA ALA A 107 14.88 -6.31 -17.27
C ALA A 107 13.64 -5.57 -16.72
N GLU A 108 13.62 -4.24 -16.82
CA GLU A 108 12.50 -3.41 -16.36
C GLU A 108 11.23 -3.62 -17.19
N LYS A 109 11.38 -3.89 -18.50
CA LYS A 109 10.23 -4.22 -19.36
C LYS A 109 9.60 -5.56 -19.00
N GLU A 110 10.41 -6.57 -18.70
CA GLU A 110 9.88 -7.86 -18.23
C GLU A 110 9.25 -7.73 -16.84
N ALA A 111 9.86 -6.95 -15.95
CA ALA A 111 9.26 -6.59 -14.67
C ALA A 111 7.92 -5.84 -14.85
N GLY A 112 7.80 -5.00 -15.89
CA GLY A 112 6.58 -4.25 -16.21
C GLY A 112 5.41 -5.17 -16.56
N LYS A 113 5.66 -6.25 -17.32
CA LYS A 113 4.64 -7.27 -17.62
C LYS A 113 4.16 -7.96 -16.34
N ALA A 114 5.10 -8.33 -15.46
CA ALA A 114 4.75 -8.94 -14.17
C ALA A 114 4.01 -7.94 -13.25
N ALA A 115 4.37 -6.66 -13.30
CA ALA A 115 3.74 -5.59 -12.52
C ALA A 115 2.27 -5.36 -12.91
N VAL A 116 1.85 -5.63 -14.15
CA VAL A 116 0.43 -5.62 -14.53
C VAL A 116 -0.36 -6.64 -13.70
N ILE A 117 0.16 -7.87 -13.62
CA ILE A 117 -0.49 -8.97 -12.91
C ILE A 117 -0.50 -8.67 -11.41
N MET A 118 0.66 -8.32 -10.86
CA MET A 118 0.81 -7.97 -9.44
C MET A 118 -0.10 -6.81 -9.03
N GLY A 119 -0.17 -5.75 -9.83
CA GLY A 119 -1.07 -4.63 -9.59
C GLY A 119 -2.55 -5.00 -9.66
N SER A 120 -2.92 -5.90 -10.57
CA SER A 120 -4.31 -6.36 -10.71
C SER A 120 -4.81 -7.13 -9.47
N ILE A 121 -3.91 -7.89 -8.83
CA ILE A 121 -4.20 -8.67 -7.61
C ILE A 121 -3.88 -7.91 -6.31
N GLY A 122 -3.44 -6.66 -6.39
CA GLY A 122 -3.19 -5.82 -5.21
C GLY A 122 -1.86 -6.06 -4.50
N ILE A 123 -0.81 -6.38 -5.26
CA ILE A 123 0.57 -6.52 -4.77
C ILE A 123 1.35 -5.28 -5.21
N SER A 124 1.67 -4.39 -4.25
CA SER A 124 2.41 -3.15 -4.51
C SER A 124 3.91 -3.36 -4.75
N GLU A 125 4.42 -4.52 -4.36
CA GLU A 125 5.83 -4.92 -4.43
C GLU A 125 6.34 -4.99 -5.88
N GLY A 126 5.44 -5.10 -6.85
CA GLY A 126 5.79 -5.06 -8.28
C GLY A 126 6.46 -3.76 -8.73
N ALA A 127 6.38 -2.69 -7.93
CA ALA A 127 7.06 -1.41 -8.19
C ALA A 127 8.51 -1.35 -7.63
N ILE A 128 8.89 -2.25 -6.72
CA ILE A 128 10.22 -2.29 -6.09
C ILE A 128 11.38 -2.31 -7.10
N PRO A 129 11.39 -3.16 -8.16
CA PRO A 129 12.52 -3.20 -9.09
C PRO A 129 12.74 -1.87 -9.83
N PHE A 130 11.68 -1.10 -10.05
CA PHE A 130 11.76 0.22 -10.66
C PHE A 130 12.26 1.28 -9.68
N ALA A 131 11.79 1.25 -8.44
CA ALA A 131 12.26 2.13 -7.38
C ALA A 131 13.73 1.86 -7.00
N ALA A 132 14.21 0.62 -7.15
CA ALA A 132 15.61 0.28 -6.94
C ALA A 132 16.53 0.92 -8.00
N ASN A 133 16.06 1.05 -9.24
CA ASN A 133 16.82 1.65 -10.34
C ASN A 133 16.79 3.18 -10.33
N ASP A 134 15.63 3.81 -10.10
CA ASP A 134 15.50 5.28 -10.04
C ASP A 134 14.59 5.72 -8.87
N PRO A 135 15.07 5.64 -7.62
CA PRO A 135 14.26 5.92 -6.43
C PRO A 135 13.80 7.38 -6.38
N LEU A 136 14.65 8.31 -6.83
CA LEU A 136 14.39 9.75 -6.76
C LEU A 136 13.21 10.17 -7.64
N ARG A 137 12.94 9.47 -8.74
CA ARG A 137 11.80 9.76 -9.62
C ARG A 137 10.61 8.87 -9.36
N VAL A 138 10.83 7.58 -9.09
CA VAL A 138 9.75 6.61 -8.93
C VAL A 138 9.00 6.84 -7.62
N LEU A 139 9.70 7.03 -6.51
CA LEU A 139 9.07 7.17 -5.19
C LEU A 139 8.09 8.36 -5.10
N PRO A 140 8.44 9.60 -5.50
CA PRO A 140 7.48 10.69 -5.47
C PRO A 140 6.35 10.50 -6.49
N ALA A 141 6.61 9.86 -7.64
CA ALA A 141 5.59 9.61 -8.65
C ALA A 141 4.54 8.60 -8.17
N ILE A 142 4.96 7.50 -7.55
CA ILE A 142 4.03 6.49 -7.01
C ILE A 142 3.24 7.02 -5.82
N VAL A 143 3.87 7.83 -4.96
CA VAL A 143 3.19 8.47 -3.82
C VAL A 143 2.15 9.46 -4.30
N ALA A 144 2.50 10.34 -5.24
CA ALA A 144 1.55 11.26 -5.85
C ALA A 144 0.40 10.51 -6.55
N GLY A 145 0.73 9.42 -7.27
CA GLY A 145 -0.26 8.54 -7.89
C GLY A 145 -1.20 7.91 -6.86
N GLY A 146 -0.67 7.36 -5.76
CA GLY A 146 -1.44 6.74 -4.69
C GLY A 146 -2.36 7.74 -3.97
N ILE A 147 -1.88 8.97 -3.72
CA ILE A 147 -2.69 10.08 -3.21
C ILE A 147 -3.88 10.35 -4.13
N VAL A 148 -3.60 10.59 -5.42
CA VAL A 148 -4.62 10.94 -6.41
C VAL A 148 -5.61 9.78 -6.59
N GLY A 149 -5.12 8.55 -6.70
CA GLY A 149 -5.95 7.35 -6.84
C GLY A 149 -6.89 7.15 -5.64
N ASN A 150 -6.38 7.31 -4.42
CA ASN A 150 -7.20 7.18 -3.21
C ASN A 150 -8.26 8.28 -3.11
N VAL A 151 -7.86 9.55 -3.33
CA VAL A 151 -8.80 10.69 -3.33
C VAL A 151 -9.89 10.51 -4.37
N ILE A 152 -9.54 10.09 -5.59
CA ILE A 152 -10.52 9.79 -6.64
C ILE A 152 -11.44 8.65 -6.18
N GLY A 153 -10.89 7.58 -5.60
CA GLY A 153 -11.68 6.47 -5.05
C GLY A 153 -12.70 6.91 -4.00
N PHE A 154 -12.31 7.81 -3.09
CA PHE A 154 -13.20 8.35 -2.06
C PHE A 154 -14.27 9.29 -2.64
N VAL A 155 -13.93 10.09 -3.64
CA VAL A 155 -14.89 10.97 -4.34
C VAL A 155 -15.86 10.15 -5.20
N ALA A 156 -15.37 9.09 -5.85
CA ALA A 156 -16.16 8.16 -6.64
C ALA A 156 -16.97 7.16 -5.77
N HIS A 157 -16.85 7.23 -4.44
CA HIS A 157 -17.55 6.36 -3.51
C HIS A 157 -17.29 4.86 -3.74
N VAL A 158 -16.06 4.50 -4.15
CA VAL A 158 -15.68 3.09 -4.33
C VAL A 158 -15.70 2.37 -3.00
N LEU A 159 -16.36 1.22 -2.95
CA LEU A 159 -16.45 0.41 -1.74
C LEU A 159 -15.56 -0.83 -1.90
N ASN A 160 -15.12 -1.36 -0.77
CA ASN A 160 -14.50 -2.67 -0.74
C ASN A 160 -14.88 -3.32 0.58
N HIS A 161 -15.69 -4.37 0.49
CA HIS A 161 -16.13 -5.14 1.65
C HIS A 161 -15.14 -6.28 1.98
N ALA A 162 -14.21 -6.58 1.08
CA ALA A 162 -13.13 -7.51 1.33
C ALA A 162 -11.97 -6.77 2.03
N PRO A 163 -11.35 -7.36 3.07
CA PRO A 163 -10.15 -6.80 3.68
C PRO A 163 -8.91 -7.06 2.80
N TRP A 164 -9.03 -6.97 1.47
CA TRP A 164 -7.92 -7.19 0.56
C TRP A 164 -7.85 -6.12 -0.54
N GLY A 165 -6.64 -5.75 -0.94
CA GLY A 165 -6.39 -4.80 -2.03
C GLY A 165 -6.34 -5.51 -3.38
N GLY A 166 -6.55 -4.77 -4.47
CA GLY A 166 -6.50 -5.29 -5.83
C GLY A 166 -7.61 -4.74 -6.71
N LEU A 167 -7.33 -4.56 -8.00
CA LEU A 167 -8.30 -4.10 -8.99
C LEU A 167 -9.52 -5.03 -9.06
N LEU A 168 -9.31 -6.31 -8.77
CA LEU A 168 -10.35 -7.34 -8.76
C LEU A 168 -11.28 -7.29 -7.54
N TYR A 169 -10.91 -6.54 -6.48
CA TYR A 169 -11.63 -6.53 -5.20
C TYR A 169 -12.34 -5.20 -4.91
N CYS A 170 -12.08 -4.14 -5.69
CA CYS A 170 -12.88 -2.91 -5.65
C CYS A 170 -14.23 -3.15 -6.33
N GLN A 171 -15.34 -2.96 -5.60
CA GLN A 171 -16.72 -3.11 -6.09
C GLN A 171 -17.56 -1.86 -5.85
#